data_AF-A0A661HHF6-F1
#
_entry.id   AF-A0A661HHF6-F1
#
_cell.length_a   1.000
_cell.length_b   1.000
_cell.length_c   1.000
_cell.angle_alpha   90.00
_cell.angle_beta   90.00
_cell.angle_gamma   90.00
#
_symmetry.space_group_name_H-M   'P 1'
#
loop_
_entity.id
_entity.type
_entity.pdbx_description
1 polymer ?
#
loop_
_entity_poly.entity_id
_entity_poly.type
_entity_poly.pdbx_seq_one_letter_code
_entity_poly.pdbx_strand_id
1 'polypeptide(L)'
;MKTFALIILSSTLFFSACNSKKYFEPEETFSASSVSSAYNGKVVDLSRSGSTLEGGKYIGKNGMSTVVLGEGYRFLNESSLYVLAANPEGILRVYSKKTKEPIRAVSLHIPVVSATIKSGTIAYILNNNTFGVYKMAGNKKIIES
;
A
#
# COMPACT_ATOMS: atom_id res chain seq x y z
N MET A 1 -68.47 19.90 -17.43
CA MET A 1 -67.86 20.43 -16.18
C MET A 1 -67.45 19.31 -15.20
N LYS A 2 -68.32 18.34 -14.88
CA LYS A 2 -68.00 17.23 -13.94
C LYS A 2 -66.83 16.32 -14.39
N THR A 3 -66.70 16.02 -15.69
CA THR A 3 -65.58 15.24 -16.26
C THR A 3 -64.25 15.99 -16.25
N PHE A 4 -64.26 17.30 -16.45
CA PHE A 4 -63.05 18.14 -16.35
C PHE A 4 -62.53 18.23 -14.91
N ALA A 5 -63.45 18.32 -13.93
CA ALA A 5 -63.08 18.30 -12.51
C ALA A 5 -62.44 16.96 -12.09
N LEU A 6 -62.92 15.83 -12.64
CA LEU A 6 -62.38 14.50 -12.36
C LEU A 6 -60.95 14.32 -12.91
N ILE A 7 -60.66 14.84 -14.10
CA ILE A 7 -59.34 14.78 -14.74
C ILE A 7 -58.31 15.66 -14.00
N ILE A 8 -58.74 16.83 -13.52
CA ILE A 8 -57.88 17.74 -12.73
C ILE A 8 -57.56 17.10 -11.37
N LEU A 9 -58.55 16.49 -10.70
CA LEU A 9 -58.35 15.81 -9.42
C LEU A 9 -57.46 14.55 -9.56
N SER A 10 -57.59 13.81 -10.66
CA SER A 10 -56.74 12.65 -10.92
C SER A 10 -55.29 13.07 -11.19
N SER A 11 -55.08 14.18 -11.89
CA SER A 11 -53.74 14.72 -12.19
C SER A 11 -52.99 15.14 -10.91
N THR A 12 -53.67 15.70 -9.92
CA THR A 12 -53.03 16.12 -8.66
C THR A 12 -52.51 14.96 -7.81
N LEU A 13 -53.12 13.77 -7.91
CA LEU A 13 -52.69 12.58 -7.16
C LEU A 13 -51.38 11.96 -7.72
N PHE A 14 -51.12 12.12 -9.02
CA PHE A 14 -49.89 11.61 -9.64
C PHE A 14 -48.65 12.46 -9.30
N PHE A 15 -48.81 13.74 -8.98
CA PHE A 15 -47.68 14.62 -8.58
C PHE A 15 -47.34 14.54 -7.09
N SER A 16 -48.22 14.02 -6.23
CA SER A 16 -47.93 13.78 -4.81
C SER A 16 -47.14 12.49 -4.54
N ALA A 17 -46.89 11.66 -5.57
CA ALA A 17 -46.09 10.45 -5.48
C ALA A 17 -44.57 10.69 -5.65
N CYS A 18 -44.11 11.94 -5.68
CA CYS A 18 -42.69 12.30 -5.68
C CYS A 18 -42.08 12.00 -4.30
N ASN A 19 -41.63 10.76 -4.15
CA ASN A 19 -40.90 10.17 -3.03
C ASN A 19 -39.83 11.12 -2.49
N SER A 20 -40.06 11.71 -1.32
CA SER A 20 -39.04 12.46 -0.58
C SER A 20 -38.02 11.47 -0.01
N LYS A 21 -37.03 11.10 -0.83
CA LYS A 21 -35.88 10.31 -0.36
C LYS A 21 -35.27 11.06 0.83
N LYS A 22 -35.49 10.53 2.04
CA LYS A 22 -34.75 10.95 3.23
C LYS A 22 -33.35 10.37 3.10
N TYR A 23 -32.41 11.21 2.69
CA TYR A 23 -31.00 10.89 2.85
C TYR A 23 -30.68 11.04 4.33
N PHE A 24 -30.05 10.01 4.88
CA PHE A 24 -29.52 10.09 6.23
C PHE A 24 -28.37 11.10 6.24
N GLU A 25 -28.58 12.24 6.91
CA GLU A 25 -27.51 13.16 7.27
C GLU A 25 -27.14 12.88 8.74
N PRO A 26 -25.93 12.36 9.01
CA PRO A 26 -25.49 12.13 10.39
C PRO A 26 -25.40 13.47 11.14
N GLU A 27 -25.91 13.51 12.38
CA GLU A 27 -25.84 14.69 13.26
C GLU A 27 -24.39 15.11 13.56
N GLU A 28 -23.48 14.12 13.59
CA GLU A 28 -22.06 14.31 13.90
C GLU A 28 -21.23 13.76 12.73
N THR A 29 -20.45 14.65 12.09
CA THR A 29 -19.43 14.25 11.11
C THR A 29 -18.06 14.70 11.57
N PHE A 30 -17.10 13.79 11.60
CA PHE A 30 -15.70 14.18 11.74
C PHE A 30 -15.20 14.66 10.38
N SER A 31 -14.71 15.89 10.32
CA SER A 31 -14.08 16.40 9.10
C SER A 31 -12.81 15.60 8.81
N ALA A 32 -12.74 14.94 7.65
CA ALA A 32 -11.53 14.26 7.21
C ALA A 32 -10.33 15.22 7.06
N SER A 33 -10.59 16.53 6.95
CA SER A 33 -9.56 17.56 6.81
C SER A 33 -8.61 17.66 8.00
N SER A 34 -9.04 17.31 9.21
CA SER A 34 -8.19 17.29 10.41
C SER A 34 -7.28 16.06 10.49
N VAL A 35 -7.55 15.03 9.69
CA VAL A 35 -6.79 13.76 9.63
C VAL A 35 -5.98 13.66 8.34
N SER A 36 -6.38 14.35 7.27
CA SER A 36 -5.70 14.37 5.99
C SER A 36 -4.46 15.28 6.05
N SER A 37 -3.34 14.73 6.52
CA SER A 37 -2.05 15.32 6.21
C SER A 37 -1.68 14.93 4.77
N ALA A 38 -1.58 15.92 3.88
CA ALA A 38 -1.01 15.68 2.56
C ALA A 38 0.49 15.38 2.75
N TYR A 39 0.87 14.12 2.60
CA TYR A 39 2.27 13.75 2.61
C TYR A 39 2.91 14.21 1.30
N ASN A 40 3.79 15.21 1.37
CA ASN A 40 4.60 15.62 0.23
C ASN A 40 5.54 14.48 -0.17
N GLY A 41 5.24 13.83 -1.30
CA GLY A 41 6.09 12.80 -1.88
C GLY A 41 5.42 12.15 -3.08
N LYS A 42 6.09 12.18 -4.24
CA LYS A 42 5.64 11.48 -5.44
C LYS A 42 5.86 9.98 -5.26
N VAL A 43 4.86 9.15 -5.54
CA VAL A 43 5.04 7.70 -5.59
C VAL A 43 5.88 7.36 -6.82
N VAL A 44 6.98 6.64 -6.61
CA VAL A 44 7.93 6.22 -7.67
C VAL A 44 7.95 4.71 -7.91
N ASP A 45 7.44 3.92 -6.97
CA ASP A 45 7.32 2.46 -7.11
C ASP A 45 6.16 1.93 -6.26
N LEU A 46 5.57 0.82 -6.70
CA LEU A 46 4.48 0.12 -6.02
C LEU A 46 4.85 -1.36 -5.83
N SER A 47 4.63 -1.86 -4.63
CA SER A 47 4.73 -3.27 -4.29
C SER A 47 3.40 -3.77 -3.73
N ARG A 48 3.23 -5.10 -3.63
CA ARG A 48 2.09 -5.69 -2.93
C ARG A 48 1.92 -5.17 -1.49
N SER A 49 3.00 -4.74 -0.86
CA SER A 49 3.03 -4.39 0.56
C SER A 49 2.91 -2.89 0.83
N GLY A 50 2.91 -2.06 -0.20
CA GLY A 50 2.95 -0.61 -0.07
C GLY A 50 3.71 0.08 -1.21
N SER A 51 3.97 1.38 -1.02
CA SER A 51 4.48 2.28 -2.07
C SER A 51 5.80 2.91 -1.68
N THR A 52 6.73 3.07 -2.62
CA THR A 52 7.95 3.86 -2.43
C THR A 52 7.71 5.29 -2.90
N LEU A 53 8.15 6.25 -2.10
CA LEU A 53 8.12 7.67 -2.42
C LEU A 53 9.49 8.14 -2.91
N GLU A 54 9.49 9.20 -3.70
CA GLU A 54 10.69 9.95 -4.05
C GLU A 54 11.50 10.31 -2.78
N GLY A 55 12.82 10.15 -2.85
CA GLY A 55 13.72 10.27 -1.70
C GLY A 55 13.82 9.01 -0.82
N GLY A 56 13.22 7.88 -1.22
CA GLY A 56 13.43 6.58 -0.58
C GLY A 56 12.63 6.36 0.71
N LYS A 57 11.68 7.24 1.04
CA LYS A 57 10.64 6.94 2.05
C LYS A 57 9.65 5.94 1.46
N TYR A 58 8.86 5.29 2.30
CA TYR A 58 7.82 4.38 1.81
C TYR A 58 6.57 4.44 2.69
N ILE A 59 5.43 4.04 2.13
CA ILE A 59 4.17 3.85 2.85
C ILE A 59 3.93 2.35 2.92
N GLY A 60 3.95 1.78 4.13
CA GLY A 60 3.68 0.37 4.38
C GLY A 60 2.38 0.16 5.15
N LYS A 61 2.19 -1.05 5.69
CA LYS A 61 0.97 -1.43 6.44
C LYS A 61 0.66 -0.53 7.64
N ASN A 62 1.66 0.13 8.22
CA ASN A 62 1.53 1.00 9.39
C ASN A 62 1.53 2.50 9.01
N GLY A 63 1.38 2.82 7.72
CA GLY A 63 1.50 4.17 7.20
C GLY A 63 2.93 4.54 6.79
N MET A 64 3.26 5.82 6.91
CA MET A 64 4.54 6.38 6.47
C MET A 64 5.72 5.79 7.26
N SER A 65 6.79 5.45 6.55
CA SER A 65 8.00 4.89 7.14
C SER A 65 8.81 5.93 7.92
N THR A 66 9.51 5.44 8.95
CA THR A 66 10.58 6.19 9.61
C THR A 66 11.98 5.79 9.10
N VAL A 67 12.07 4.69 8.35
CA VAL A 67 13.28 4.23 7.66
C VAL A 67 13.33 4.82 6.26
N VAL A 68 14.51 5.28 5.84
CA VAL A 68 14.78 5.78 4.49
C VAL A 68 15.66 4.77 3.76
N LEU A 69 15.21 4.31 2.59
CA LEU A 69 15.85 3.24 1.83
C LEU A 69 17.11 3.71 1.08
N GLY A 70 17.31 5.01 0.94
CA GLY A 70 18.34 5.58 0.08
C GLY A 70 17.93 5.55 -1.39
N GLU A 71 18.66 6.30 -2.22
CA GLU A 71 18.32 6.44 -3.63
C GLU A 71 18.42 5.12 -4.40
N GLY A 72 17.52 4.93 -5.37
CA GLY A 72 17.46 3.74 -6.23
C GLY A 72 16.89 2.49 -5.56
N TYR A 73 16.65 2.50 -4.25
CA TYR A 73 16.00 1.37 -3.55
C TYR A 73 14.49 1.54 -3.51
N ARG A 74 13.78 0.46 -3.84
CA ARG A 74 12.32 0.35 -3.75
C ARG A 74 11.90 -0.62 -2.65
N PHE A 75 10.88 -0.23 -1.91
CA PHE A 75 10.26 -0.99 -0.85
C PHE A 75 9.63 -2.28 -1.38
N LEU A 76 9.85 -3.41 -0.70
CA LEU A 76 9.23 -4.69 -1.06
C LEU A 76 8.24 -5.18 0.00
N ASN A 77 8.65 -5.18 1.27
CA ASN A 77 7.85 -5.68 2.40
C ASN A 77 8.48 -5.25 3.74
N GLU A 78 7.72 -5.36 4.84
CA GLU A 78 8.23 -5.19 6.19
C GLU A 78 7.64 -6.20 7.20
N SER A 79 8.47 -6.54 8.19
CA SER A 79 8.08 -7.25 9.40
C SER A 79 8.03 -6.29 10.60
N SER A 80 7.85 -6.82 11.81
CA SER A 80 7.99 -6.03 13.04
C SER A 80 9.42 -5.51 13.25
N LEU A 81 10.44 -6.24 12.77
CA LEU A 81 11.84 -5.93 13.04
C LEU A 81 12.61 -5.40 11.83
N TYR A 82 12.18 -5.74 10.62
CA TYR A 82 12.98 -5.52 9.41
C TYR A 82 12.16 -4.93 8.27
N VAL A 83 12.84 -4.15 7.44
CA VAL A 83 12.35 -3.67 6.14
C VAL A 83 13.18 -4.33 5.04
N LEU A 84 12.52 -4.78 3.98
CA LEU A 84 13.14 -5.31 2.77
C LEU A 84 12.98 -4.31 1.64
N ALA A 85 14.08 -4.00 0.96
CA ALA A 85 14.08 -3.19 -0.25
C ALA A 85 15.06 -3.77 -1.26
N ALA A 86 14.87 -3.46 -2.54
CA ALA A 86 15.82 -3.85 -3.58
C ALA A 86 16.03 -2.72 -4.59
N ASN A 87 17.11 -2.79 -5.35
CA ASN A 87 17.40 -1.88 -6.45
C ASN A 87 17.35 -2.60 -7.80
N PRO A 88 17.41 -1.87 -8.94
CA PRO A 88 17.43 -2.46 -10.27
C PRO A 88 18.58 -3.43 -10.54
N GLU A 89 19.70 -3.31 -9.81
CA GLU A 89 20.87 -4.19 -9.94
C GLU A 89 20.66 -5.56 -9.28
N GLY A 90 19.52 -5.80 -8.62
CA GLY A 90 19.23 -7.07 -7.97
C GLY A 90 19.89 -7.20 -6.58
N ILE A 91 20.21 -6.09 -5.92
CA ILE A 91 20.67 -6.09 -4.54
C ILE A 91 19.46 -6.05 -3.62
N LEU A 92 19.21 -7.14 -2.89
CA LEU A 92 18.22 -7.20 -1.82
C LEU A 92 18.83 -6.71 -0.51
N ARG A 93 18.31 -5.63 0.05
CA ARG A 93 18.80 -5.04 1.29
C ARG A 93 17.80 -5.17 2.43
N VAL A 94 18.33 -5.46 3.61
CA VAL A 94 17.58 -5.60 4.86
C VAL A 94 17.96 -4.43 5.77
N TYR A 95 16.97 -3.69 6.23
CA TYR A 95 17.14 -2.61 7.21
C TYR A 95 16.57 -3.05 8.55
N SER A 96 17.25 -2.67 9.63
CA SER A 96 16.72 -2.82 10.98
C SER A 96 15.76 -1.68 11.29
N LYS A 97 14.52 -1.97 11.70
CA LYS A 97 13.57 -0.93 12.14
C LYS A 97 14.01 -0.28 13.46
N LYS A 98 14.85 -0.97 14.26
CA LYS A 98 15.39 -0.44 15.51
C LYS A 98 16.45 0.62 15.27
N THR A 99 17.43 0.33 14.41
CA THR A 99 18.56 1.25 14.16
C THR A 99 18.31 2.18 12.98
N LYS A 100 17.34 1.85 12.11
CA LYS A 100 17.03 2.52 10.83
C LYS A 100 18.13 2.40 9.77
N GLU A 101 19.11 1.54 10.02
CA GLU A 101 20.27 1.33 9.16
C GLU A 101 20.20 0.00 8.41
N PRO A 102 20.89 -0.12 7.25
CA PRO A 102 21.04 -1.39 6.57
C PRO A 102 21.92 -2.35 7.38
N ILE A 103 21.48 -3.59 7.51
CA ILE A 103 22.19 -4.64 8.26
C ILE A 103 22.62 -5.83 7.37
N ARG A 104 22.08 -5.91 6.15
CA ARG A 104 22.48 -6.92 5.16
C ARG A 104 22.14 -6.46 3.74
N ALA A 105 22.99 -6.79 2.78
CA ALA A 105 22.75 -6.68 1.34
C ALA A 105 23.05 -8.02 0.65
N VAL A 106 22.16 -8.57 -0.16
CA VAL A 106 22.36 -9.84 -0.87
C VAL A 106 22.36 -9.55 -2.36
N SER A 107 23.46 -9.85 -3.05
CA SER A 107 23.53 -9.69 -4.50
C SER A 107 22.88 -10.89 -5.17
N LEU A 108 21.70 -10.68 -5.75
CA LEU A 108 20.95 -11.69 -6.49
C LEU A 108 21.17 -11.52 -8.01
N HIS A 109 21.80 -10.42 -8.43
CA HIS A 109 22.17 -10.09 -9.82
C HIS A 109 20.98 -9.99 -10.80
N ILE A 110 19.76 -10.19 -10.30
CA ILE A 110 18.51 -10.13 -11.04
C ILE A 110 17.54 -9.29 -10.19
N PRO A 111 16.80 -8.35 -10.79
CA PRO A 111 15.85 -7.51 -10.05
C PRO A 111 14.87 -8.33 -9.22
N VAL A 112 14.73 -7.96 -7.94
CA VAL A 112 13.87 -8.66 -6.99
C VAL A 112 12.46 -8.12 -7.07
N VAL A 113 11.50 -8.92 -7.55
CA VAL A 113 10.11 -8.49 -7.69
C VAL A 113 9.43 -8.39 -6.32
N SER A 114 9.63 -9.40 -5.47
CA SER A 114 9.03 -9.46 -4.14
C SER A 114 9.92 -10.23 -3.17
N ALA A 115 9.83 -9.89 -1.88
CA ALA A 115 10.49 -10.63 -0.83
C ALA A 115 9.70 -10.52 0.49
N THR A 116 9.82 -11.52 1.35
CA THR A 116 9.26 -11.52 2.72
C THR A 116 10.26 -12.11 3.70
N ILE A 117 10.17 -11.74 4.97
CA ILE A 117 11.07 -12.18 6.03
C ILE A 117 10.32 -12.70 7.24
N LYS A 118 10.72 -13.88 7.72
CA LYS A 118 10.25 -14.48 8.97
C LYS A 118 11.42 -15.12 9.71
N SER A 119 11.64 -14.75 10.96
CA SER A 119 12.69 -15.31 11.82
C SER A 119 14.08 -15.34 11.17
N GLY A 120 14.47 -14.25 10.51
CA GLY A 120 15.78 -14.12 9.83
C GLY A 120 15.92 -14.96 8.55
N THR A 121 14.84 -15.56 8.07
CA THR A 121 14.78 -16.28 6.79
C THR A 121 13.97 -15.45 5.80
N ILE A 122 14.52 -15.25 4.61
CA ILE A 122 13.96 -14.41 3.55
C ILE A 122 13.57 -15.32 2.40
N ALA A 123 12.33 -15.22 1.93
CA ALA A 123 11.91 -15.79 0.66
C ALA A 123 11.79 -14.67 -0.37
N TYR A 124 12.26 -14.87 -1.60
CA TYR A 124 12.25 -13.86 -2.66
C TYR A 124 11.85 -14.45 -4.01
N ILE A 125 11.37 -13.57 -4.90
CA ILE A 125 11.04 -13.85 -6.30
C ILE A 125 11.76 -12.81 -7.16
N LEU A 126 12.45 -13.27 -8.21
CA LEU A 126 13.22 -12.49 -9.16
C LEU A 126 12.41 -12.26 -10.45
N ASN A 127 12.80 -11.28 -11.27
CA ASN A 127 12.04 -10.89 -12.47
C ASN A 127 12.03 -11.95 -13.58
N ASN A 128 12.92 -12.94 -13.51
CA ASN A 128 13.00 -14.08 -14.43
C ASN A 128 12.21 -15.30 -13.91
N ASN A 129 11.32 -15.10 -12.93
CA ASN A 129 10.54 -16.12 -12.23
C ASN A 129 11.35 -17.07 -11.35
N THR A 130 12.66 -16.86 -11.19
CA THR A 130 13.45 -17.58 -10.20
C THR A 130 13.00 -17.18 -8.80
N PHE A 131 12.86 -18.15 -7.90
CA PHE A 131 12.56 -17.92 -6.50
C PHE A 131 13.62 -18.57 -5.62
N GLY A 132 13.77 -18.06 -4.40
CA GLY A 132 14.76 -18.62 -3.49
C GLY A 132 14.48 -18.32 -2.03
N VAL A 133 15.23 -19.02 -1.18
CA VAL A 133 15.23 -18.81 0.26
C VAL A 133 16.65 -18.50 0.71
N TYR A 134 16.81 -17.42 1.46
CA TYR A 134 18.07 -16.97 2.03
C TYR A 134 17.95 -16.88 3.55
N LYS A 135 18.92 -17.43 4.28
CA LYS A 135 19.00 -17.34 5.74
C LYS A 135 20.06 -16.31 6.12
N MET A 136 19.63 -15.28 6.86
CA MET A 136 20.53 -14.21 7.33
C MET A 136 21.61 -14.77 8.26
N ALA A 137 21.24 -15.70 9.15
CA ALA A 137 22.19 -16.42 9.97
C ALA A 137 23.10 -17.27 9.08
N GLY A 138 24.41 -16.99 9.14
CA GLY A 138 25.41 -17.68 8.33
C GLY A 138 25.48 -17.24 6.87
N ASN A 139 24.76 -16.19 6.47
CA ASN A 139 24.83 -15.60 5.12
C ASN A 139 24.66 -16.65 3.99
N LYS A 140 23.61 -17.47 4.08
CA LYS A 140 23.47 -18.66 3.24
C LYS A 140 22.23 -18.63 2.38
N LYS A 141 22.40 -18.82 1.06
CA LYS A 141 21.32 -19.21 0.14
C LYS A 141 20.98 -20.69 0.37
N ILE A 142 19.74 -20.96 0.74
CA ILE A 142 19.25 -22.31 1.08
C ILE A 142 18.78 -23.04 -0.18
N ILE A 143 18.03 -22.35 -1.03
CA ILE A 143 17.52 -22.87 -2.31
C ILE A 143 17.35 -21.70 -3.29
N GLU A 144 17.50 -22.00 -4.57
CA GLU A 144 17.13 -21.14 -5.69
C GLU A 144 16.73 -22.03 -6.87
N SER A 145 15.60 -21.72 -7.50
CA SER A 145 15.02 -22.47 -8.61
C SER A 145 14.33 -21.55 -9.59
#